data_AF-A0A650CNZ4-F1
#
_entry.id   AF-A0A650CNZ4-F1
#
_cell.length_a   1.000
_cell.length_b   1.000
_cell.length_c   1.000
_cell.angle_alpha   90.00
_cell.angle_beta   90.00
_cell.angle_gamma   90.00
#
_symmetry.space_group_name_H-M   'P 1'
#
loop_
_entity.id
_entity.type
_entity.pdbx_description
1 polymer ?
#
loop_
_entity_poly.entity_id
_entity_poly.type
_entity_poly.pdbx_seq_one_letter_code
_entity_poly.pdbx_strand_id
1 'polypeptide(L)'
;MVIIVFITPDKKFLYDGKRIKEVKKDKDIPENAELSFAKPMIVYDVEGFTLSELVDNYGTLLLGTMKLRELVSKLDWRDFILFVDHIKKTISVFVSGGEEFTIPYDSLEFIRYLLAKFHSGILLESASFDEIQMFSI
;
A
#
# COMPACT_ATOMS: atom_id res chain seq x y z
N MET A 1 11.52 -16.12 3.24
CA MET A 1 10.79 -15.27 2.28
C MET A 1 9.38 -15.16 2.80
N VAL A 2 8.91 -13.94 3.09
CA VAL A 2 7.58 -13.75 3.68
C VAL A 2 6.57 -13.71 2.54
N ILE A 3 5.53 -14.53 2.65
CA ILE A 3 4.37 -14.48 1.75
C ILE A 3 3.26 -13.82 2.58
N ILE A 4 2.71 -12.72 2.09
CA ILE A 4 1.67 -11.98 2.80
C ILE A 4 0.40 -12.03 1.97
N VAL A 5 -0.72 -12.33 2.62
CA VAL A 5 -2.06 -12.23 2.03
C VAL A 5 -2.85 -11.18 2.78
N PHE A 6 -3.22 -10.14 2.04
CA PHE A 6 -4.13 -9.10 2.49
C PHE A 6 -5.56 -9.52 2.17
N ILE A 7 -6.36 -9.73 3.22
CA ILE A 7 -7.76 -10.10 3.12
C ILE A 7 -8.58 -8.82 3.30
N THR A 8 -9.26 -8.40 2.24
CA THR A 8 -10.26 -7.31 2.29
C THR A 8 -11.67 -7.90 2.29
N PRO A 9 -12.71 -7.09 2.55
CA PRO A 9 -14.09 -7.58 2.50
C PRO A 9 -14.49 -8.24 1.18
N ASP A 10 -13.96 -7.74 0.07
CA ASP A 10 -14.37 -8.08 -1.29
C ASP A 10 -13.29 -8.82 -2.09
N LYS A 11 -12.02 -8.66 -1.73
CA LYS A 11 -10.86 -9.13 -2.49
C LYS A 11 -9.77 -9.68 -1.57
N LYS A 12 -8.85 -10.41 -2.19
CA LYS A 12 -7.65 -10.91 -1.53
C LYS A 12 -6.46 -10.57 -2.40
N PHE A 13 -5.41 -10.01 -1.82
CA PHE A 13 -4.18 -9.67 -2.53
C PHE A 13 -3.02 -10.43 -1.92
N LEU A 14 -2.18 -11.03 -2.76
CA LEU A 14 -1.01 -11.77 -2.33
C LEU A 14 0.26 -11.08 -2.80
N TYR A 15 1.22 -11.00 -1.89
CA TYR A 15 2.61 -10.66 -2.18
C TYR A 15 3.52 -11.85 -1.82
N ASP A 16 4.26 -12.38 -2.79
CA ASP A 16 5.14 -13.56 -2.62
C ASP A 16 6.63 -13.23 -2.52
N GLY A 17 6.99 -11.97 -2.24
CA GLY A 17 8.38 -11.52 -2.29
C GLY A 17 8.87 -11.14 -3.70
N LYS A 18 8.04 -11.28 -4.73
CA LYS A 18 8.38 -10.88 -6.10
C LYS A 18 7.21 -10.32 -6.89
N ARG A 19 5.99 -10.83 -6.68
CA ARG A 19 4.80 -10.51 -7.45
C ARG A 19 3.68 -10.09 -6.53
N ILE A 20 2.83 -9.24 -7.06
CA ILE A 20 1.55 -8.86 -6.48
C ILE A 20 0.46 -9.43 -7.39
N LYS A 21 -0.53 -10.10 -6.79
CA LYS A 21 -1.67 -10.63 -7.54
C LYS A 21 -2.94 -10.62 -6.71
N GLU A 22 -4.07 -10.46 -7.37
CA GLU A 22 -5.38 -10.77 -6.79
C GLU A 22 -5.56 -12.30 -6.69
N VAL A 23 -6.02 -12.77 -5.55
CA VAL A 23 -6.32 -14.18 -5.28
C VAL A 23 -7.81 -14.42 -5.42
N LYS A 24 -8.19 -15.23 -6.42
CA LYS A 24 -9.60 -15.52 -6.73
C LYS A 24 -10.17 -16.73 -6.01
N LYS A 25 -9.31 -17.66 -5.56
CA LYS A 25 -9.71 -18.90 -4.90
C LYS A 25 -8.83 -19.16 -3.69
N ASP A 26 -9.42 -19.57 -2.57
CA ASP A 26 -8.69 -19.76 -1.31
C ASP A 26 -7.60 -20.83 -1.40
N LYS A 27 -7.79 -21.84 -2.26
CA LYS A 27 -6.77 -22.86 -2.54
C LYS A 27 -5.46 -22.33 -3.15
N ASP A 28 -5.47 -21.09 -3.67
CA ASP A 28 -4.29 -20.46 -4.25
C ASP A 28 -3.47 -19.67 -3.20
N ILE A 29 -3.93 -19.67 -1.94
CA ILE A 29 -3.22 -19.12 -0.77
C ILE A 29 -2.26 -20.19 -0.23
N PRO A 30 -0.94 -19.91 -0.16
CA PRO A 30 0.03 -20.82 0.44
C PRO A 30 -0.24 -21.02 1.94
N GLU A 31 -0.05 -22.24 2.44
CA GLU A 31 -0.29 -22.58 3.86
C GLU A 31 0.59 -21.78 4.84
N ASN A 32 1.76 -21.35 4.39
CA ASN A 32 2.73 -20.58 5.19
C ASN A 32 2.57 -19.06 5.02
N ALA A 33 1.47 -18.58 4.45
CA ALA A 33 1.23 -17.15 4.26
C ALA A 33 0.85 -16.45 5.57
N GLU A 34 1.43 -15.28 5.82
CA GLU A 34 1.00 -14.36 6.86
C GLU A 34 -0.30 -13.68 6.41
N LEU A 35 -1.33 -13.73 7.26
CA LEU A 35 -2.62 -13.12 6.97
C LEU A 35 -2.69 -11.73 7.58
N SER A 36 -3.06 -10.74 6.76
CA SER A 36 -3.31 -9.37 7.17
C SER A 36 -4.73 -8.97 6.80
N PHE A 37 -5.57 -8.68 7.80
CA PHE A 37 -6.91 -8.14 7.56
C PHE A 37 -6.80 -6.65 7.24
N ALA A 38 -7.42 -6.26 6.13
CA ALA A 38 -7.23 -4.94 5.56
C ALA A 38 -8.52 -4.38 4.96
N LYS A 39 -8.64 -3.06 4.95
CA LYS A 39 -9.68 -2.34 4.21
C LYS A 39 -9.05 -1.34 3.24
N PRO A 40 -9.78 -0.93 2.19
CA PRO A 40 -9.31 0.13 1.30
C PRO A 40 -8.93 1.39 2.09
N MET A 41 -7.78 1.96 1.77
CA MET A 41 -7.33 3.23 2.35
C MET A 41 -8.05 4.40 1.72
N ILE A 42 -8.45 5.38 2.54
CA ILE A 42 -8.96 6.66 2.06
C ILE A 42 -7.78 7.52 1.55
N VAL A 43 -7.89 8.03 0.33
CA VAL A 43 -6.92 9.00 -0.21
C VAL A 43 -7.62 10.30 -0.57
N TYR A 44 -6.84 11.38 -0.60
CA TYR A 44 -7.37 12.72 -0.85
C TYR A 44 -6.87 13.20 -2.21
N ASP A 45 -7.76 13.20 -3.20
CA ASP A 45 -7.46 13.76 -4.50
C ASP A 45 -7.64 15.29 -4.46
N VAL A 46 -6.53 16.02 -4.51
CA VAL A 46 -6.55 17.48 -4.62
C VAL A 46 -6.58 17.85 -6.10
N GLU A 47 -7.70 18.39 -6.54
CA GLU A 47 -7.88 18.85 -7.92
C GLU A 47 -6.80 19.87 -8.31
N GLY A 48 -6.33 19.80 -9.57
CA GLY A 48 -5.38 20.76 -10.12
C GLY A 48 -3.90 20.50 -9.81
N PHE A 49 -3.55 19.41 -9.10
CA PHE A 49 -2.16 18.98 -8.92
C PHE A 49 -1.91 17.61 -9.56
N THR A 50 -0.89 17.52 -10.40
CA THR A 50 -0.38 16.28 -10.97
C THR A 50 0.75 15.70 -10.11
N LEU A 51 1.05 14.41 -10.30
CA LEU A 51 2.20 13.78 -9.64
C LEU A 51 3.52 14.48 -10.01
N SER A 52 3.67 14.92 -11.26
CA SER A 52 4.86 15.65 -11.72
C SER A 52 5.02 16.98 -10.98
N GLU A 53 3.94 17.76 -10.85
CA GLU A 53 3.99 19.03 -10.12
C GLU A 53 4.34 18.83 -8.64
N LEU A 54 3.86 17.76 -8.01
CA LEU A 54 4.25 17.41 -6.64
C LEU A 54 5.74 17.07 -6.55
N VAL A 55 6.30 16.34 -7.52
CA VAL A 55 7.74 16.01 -7.57
C VAL A 55 8.61 17.23 -7.85
N ASP A 56 8.13 18.18 -8.64
CA ASP A 56 8.86 19.40 -8.96
C ASP A 56 8.90 20.36 -7.77
N ASN A 57 7.79 20.51 -7.06
CA ASN A 57 7.69 21.41 -5.89
C ASN A 57 8.24 20.79 -4.60
N TYR A 58 8.03 19.48 -4.39
CA TYR A 58 8.32 18.80 -3.11
C TYR A 58 9.27 17.61 -3.24
N GLY A 59 9.91 17.39 -4.40
CA GLY A 59 10.73 16.21 -4.65
C GLY A 59 11.90 16.01 -3.68
N THR A 60 12.37 17.07 -3.02
CA THR A 60 13.46 17.04 -2.03
C THR A 60 12.97 16.82 -0.59
N LEU A 61 11.65 16.84 -0.36
CA LEU A 61 11.06 16.58 0.95
C LEU A 61 11.42 15.16 1.40
N LEU A 62 11.85 15.04 2.66
CA LEU A 62 12.22 13.77 3.27
C LEU A 62 10.98 13.11 3.89
N LEU A 63 10.75 11.87 3.48
CA LEU A 63 9.80 10.92 4.07
C LEU A 63 10.60 9.93 4.91
N GLY A 64 11.11 10.41 6.04
CA GLY A 64 12.09 9.69 6.86
C GLY A 64 13.48 9.79 6.25
N THR A 65 14.00 8.69 5.73
CA THR A 65 15.32 8.62 5.09
C THR A 65 15.25 8.73 3.56
N MET A 66 14.06 8.63 2.97
CA MET A 66 13.84 8.63 1.52
C MET A 66 13.29 9.98 1.06
N LYS A 67 13.74 10.48 -0.09
CA LYS A 67 13.14 11.68 -0.69
C LYS A 67 11.84 11.35 -1.42
N LEU A 68 10.90 12.30 -1.50
CA LEU A 68 9.65 12.12 -2.25
C LEU A 68 9.91 11.68 -3.71
N ARG A 69 10.88 12.30 -4.38
CA ARG A 69 11.24 11.92 -5.77
C ARG A 69 11.69 10.46 -5.87
N GLU A 70 12.42 9.97 -4.87
CA GLU A 70 12.86 8.57 -4.82
C GLU A 70 11.67 7.63 -4.60
N LEU A 71 10.75 7.98 -3.69
CA LEU A 71 9.51 7.24 -3.48
C LEU A 71 8.71 7.12 -4.79
N VAL A 72 8.49 8.25 -5.48
CA VAL A 72 7.77 8.27 -6.76
C VAL A 72 8.48 7.41 -7.78
N SER A 73 9.81 7.51 -7.92
CA SER A 73 10.57 6.69 -8.88
C SER A 73 10.50 5.17 -8.61
N LYS A 74 10.29 4.77 -7.34
CA LYS A 74 10.19 3.38 -6.93
C LYS A 74 8.80 2.78 -7.17
N LEU A 75 7.76 3.61 -7.18
CA LEU A 75 6.36 3.17 -7.19
C LEU A 75 5.63 3.48 -8.49
N ASP A 76 5.91 4.61 -9.12
CA ASP A 76 5.19 5.02 -10.32
C ASP A 76 5.40 3.99 -11.44
N TRP A 77 4.30 3.61 -12.10
CA TRP A 77 4.23 2.55 -13.12
C TRP A 77 4.60 1.13 -12.65
N ARG A 78 4.73 0.89 -11.34
CA ARG A 78 4.93 -0.44 -10.78
C ARG A 78 3.71 -0.85 -9.97
N ASP A 79 3.38 -2.14 -10.02
CA ASP A 79 2.41 -2.69 -9.08
C ASP A 79 3.02 -2.68 -7.69
N PHE A 80 2.29 -2.11 -6.73
CA PHE A 80 2.67 -2.09 -5.32
C PHE A 80 1.45 -2.29 -4.41
N ILE A 81 1.70 -2.76 -3.20
CA ILE A 81 0.76 -2.70 -2.08
C ILE A 81 1.34 -1.75 -1.06
N LEU A 82 0.59 -0.73 -0.66
CA LEU A 82 0.89 0.08 0.51
C LEU A 82 -0.08 -0.29 1.62
N PHE A 83 0.45 -0.73 2.75
CA PHE A 83 -0.32 -1.17 3.91
C PHE A 83 0.01 -0.33 5.13
N VAL A 84 -1.01 0.32 5.69
CA VAL A 84 -0.92 1.12 6.92
C VAL A 84 -1.40 0.29 8.10
N ASP A 85 -0.51 -0.02 9.05
CA ASP A 85 -0.88 -0.63 10.33
C ASP A 85 -1.04 0.47 11.38
N HIS A 86 -2.29 0.78 11.73
CA HIS A 86 -2.62 1.84 12.69
C HIS A 86 -2.29 1.47 14.14
N ILE A 87 -2.17 0.17 14.45
CA ILE A 87 -1.86 -0.35 15.78
C ILE A 87 -0.35 -0.26 16.00
N LYS A 88 0.43 -0.77 15.04
CA LYS A 88 1.90 -0.75 15.11
C LYS A 88 2.52 0.59 14.71
N LYS A 89 1.72 1.51 14.14
CA LYS A 89 2.18 2.79 13.61
C LYS A 89 3.26 2.59 12.54
N THR A 90 2.96 1.75 11.55
CA THR A 90 3.89 1.46 10.44
C THR A 90 3.20 1.60 9.10
N ILE A 91 3.94 2.06 8.09
CA ILE A 91 3.51 2.07 6.69
C ILE A 91 4.48 1.19 5.93
N SER A 92 4.02 0.04 5.47
CA SER A 92 4.82 -0.92 4.72
C SER A 92 4.47 -0.84 3.24
N VAL A 93 5.49 -0.86 2.40
CA VAL A 93 5.35 -0.82 0.94
C VAL A 93 6.01 -2.04 0.35
N PHE A 94 5.22 -2.79 -0.42
CA PHE A 94 5.64 -4.00 -1.13
C PHE A 94 5.54 -3.71 -2.62
N VAL A 95 6.64 -3.85 -3.35
CA VAL A 95 6.70 -3.52 -4.79
C VAL A 95 7.01 -4.76 -5.60
N SER A 96 6.27 -4.94 -6.69
CA SER A 96 6.53 -6.00 -7.66
C SER A 96 7.97 -5.91 -8.16
N GLY A 97 8.70 -7.03 -8.10
CA GLY A 97 10.16 -7.10 -8.24
C GLY A 97 10.90 -7.43 -6.94
N GLY A 98 10.20 -7.48 -5.80
CA GLY A 98 10.75 -7.92 -4.52
C GLY A 98 11.36 -6.82 -3.66
N GLU A 99 11.03 -5.56 -3.97
CA GLU A 99 11.47 -4.42 -3.19
C GLU A 99 10.47 -4.13 -2.07
N GLU A 100 10.99 -3.98 -0.86
CA GLU A 100 10.20 -3.76 0.35
C GLU A 100 10.85 -2.63 1.16
N PHE A 101 10.04 -1.71 1.65
CA PHE A 101 10.52 -0.65 2.53
C PHE A 101 9.37 -0.08 3.38
N THR A 102 9.75 0.65 4.43
CA THR A 102 8.80 1.33 5.30
C THR A 102 8.88 2.84 5.12
N ILE A 103 7.73 3.50 5.22
CA ILE A 103 7.63 4.95 5.28
C ILE A 103 7.29 5.33 6.74
N PRO A 104 7.79 6.46 7.29
CA PRO A 104 7.40 6.91 8.61
C PRO A 104 5.89 7.15 8.71
N TYR A 105 5.28 6.65 9.77
CA TYR A 105 3.85 6.78 9.99
C TYR A 105 3.38 8.23 10.10
N ASP A 106 4.21 9.12 10.66
CA ASP A 106 3.90 10.55 10.78
C ASP A 106 3.75 11.26 9.43
N SER A 107 4.22 10.66 8.34
CA SER A 107 4.03 11.21 7.00
C SER A 107 2.66 10.86 6.40
N LEU A 108 1.87 9.98 7.04
CA LEU A 108 0.63 9.40 6.49
C LEU A 108 -0.31 10.44 5.88
N GLU A 109 -0.57 11.54 6.58
CA GLU A 109 -1.47 12.58 6.09
C GLU A 109 -0.99 13.17 4.76
N PHE A 110 0.30 13.46 4.67
CA PHE A 110 0.90 14.00 3.45
C PHE A 110 0.89 12.98 2.30
N ILE A 111 1.30 11.73 2.57
CA ILE A 111 1.31 10.69 1.53
C ILE A 111 -0.09 10.34 1.03
N ARG A 112 -1.17 10.51 1.80
CA ARG A 112 -2.54 10.30 1.26
C ARG A 112 -2.88 11.20 0.08
N TYR A 113 -2.32 12.41 0.03
CA TYR A 113 -2.46 13.31 -1.13
C TYR A 113 -1.63 12.86 -2.32
N LEU A 114 -0.42 12.34 -2.06
CA LEU A 114 0.46 11.81 -3.09
C LEU A 114 -0.09 10.52 -3.70
N LEU A 115 -0.63 9.62 -2.87
CA LEU A 115 -1.09 8.29 -3.25
C LEU A 115 -2.29 8.32 -4.20
N ALA A 116 -3.12 9.37 -4.12
CA ALA A 116 -4.21 9.61 -5.08
C ALA A 116 -3.71 9.85 -6.51
N LYS A 117 -2.42 10.17 -6.71
CA LYS A 117 -1.86 10.60 -8.00
C LYS A 117 -1.07 9.51 -8.73
N PHE A 118 -0.87 8.34 -8.14
CA PHE A 118 -0.17 7.23 -8.79
C PHE A 118 -1.04 6.50 -9.80
N HIS A 119 -0.42 5.95 -10.84
CA HIS A 119 -1.09 5.20 -11.91
C HIS A 119 -1.61 3.83 -11.49
N SER A 120 -1.00 3.24 -10.47
CA SER A 120 -1.26 1.90 -9.97
C SER A 120 -1.05 1.87 -8.47
N GLY A 121 -1.50 0.78 -7.84
CA GLY A 121 -1.30 0.56 -6.41
C GLY A 121 -2.55 0.03 -5.73
N ILE A 122 -2.34 -0.89 -4.78
CA ILE A 122 -3.37 -1.37 -3.88
C ILE A 122 -3.11 -0.70 -2.53
N LEU A 123 -4.02 0.16 -2.12
CA LEU A 123 -3.87 1.00 -0.93
C LEU A 123 -4.75 0.46 0.19
N LEU A 124 -4.14 0.05 1.28
CA LEU A 124 -4.78 -0.72 2.34
C LEU A 124 -4.43 -0.17 3.72
N GLU A 125 -5.36 -0.30 4.66
CA GLU A 125 -5.14 -0.03 6.07
C GLU A 125 -5.61 -1.20 6.93
N SER A 126 -4.99 -1.39 8.08
CA SER A 126 -5.33 -2.44 9.05
C SER A 126 -6.81 -2.36 9.41
N ALA A 127 -7.48 -3.51 9.33
CA ALA A 127 -8.85 -3.70 9.79
C ALA A 127 -8.89 -4.81 10.84
N SER A 128 -9.83 -4.70 11.78
CA SER A 128 -10.18 -5.81 12.66
C SER A 128 -10.95 -6.89 11.88
N PHE A 129 -10.92 -8.12 12.40
CA PHE A 129 -11.70 -9.21 11.82
C PHE A 129 -13.20 -8.92 11.82
N ASP A 130 -13.70 -8.31 12.90
CA ASP A 130 -15.10 -7.92 13.04
C ASP A 130 -15.52 -6.93 11.94
N GLU A 131 -14.68 -5.93 11.65
CA GLU A 131 -14.92 -5.00 10.53
C GLU A 131 -15.05 -5.74 9.20
N ILE A 132 -14.19 -6.73 8.92
CA ILE A 132 -14.25 -7.50 7.67
C ILE A 132 -15.56 -8.29 7.56
N GLN A 133 -15.98 -8.96 8.64
CA GLN A 133 -17.21 -9.76 8.64
C GLN A 133 -18.46 -8.92 8.41
N MET A 134 -18.52 -7.69 8.93
CA MET A 134 -19.66 -6.80 8.73
C MET A 134 -19.91 -6.45 7.26
N PHE A 135 -18.89 -6.51 6.42
CA PHE A 135 -18.99 -6.19 4.99
C PHE A 135 -19.20 -7.42 4.09
N SER A 136 -19.17 -8.65 4.63
CA SER A 136 -19.29 -9.91 3.87
C SER A 136 -20.74 -10.39 3.64
N ILE A 137 -21.71 -9.47 3.52
CA ILE A 137 -23.15 -9.79 3.33
C ILE A 137 -23.42 -10.30 1.91
#